data_AF-A0AA90R201-F1
#
_entry.id   AF-A0AA90R201-F1
#
_cell.length_a   1.000
_cell.length_b   1.000
_cell.length_c   1.000
_cell.angle_alpha   90.00
_cell.angle_beta   90.00
_cell.angle_gamma   90.00
#
_symmetry.space_group_name_H-M   'P 1'
#
loop_
_entity.id
_entity.type
_entity.pdbx_description
1 polymer ?
#
loop_
_entity_poly.entity_id
_entity_poly.type
_entity_poly.pdbx_seq_one_letter_code
_entity_poly.pdbx_strand_id
1 'polypeptide(L)'
;MKKGLSLTTTMILAFLFIGGIAVYKVMNNASEFERKHTVETTAVAKKDAAKEKKEQTGYIGGVQYDIKLDKSSSQEAVIEVMHKMTHQKVKAKEKWGAVPMIPDTINQVYNIVKNSDFELKSDLLAILEKWKVGNFEEIAEDHNYFWQQQGGTVGKAYGTMTKAEEKTFIANNFGDELAKQDSPQP
;
A
#
# COMPACT_ATOMS: atom_id res chain seq x y z
N MET A 1 24.95 -76.26 -4.23
CA MET A 1 25.70 -75.62 -3.13
C MET A 1 24.85 -74.48 -2.57
N LYS A 2 24.16 -74.68 -1.43
CA LYS A 2 23.40 -73.62 -0.78
C LYS A 2 24.38 -72.79 0.07
N LYS A 3 24.78 -71.61 -0.41
CA LYS A 3 25.60 -70.67 0.39
C LYS A 3 24.72 -70.14 1.52
N GLY A 4 24.92 -70.63 2.74
CA GLY A 4 24.25 -70.10 3.92
C GLY A 4 24.74 -68.69 4.21
N LEU A 5 23.80 -67.74 4.37
CA LEU A 5 24.11 -66.37 4.75
C LEU A 5 24.74 -66.37 6.15
N SER A 6 25.94 -65.81 6.29
CA SER A 6 26.63 -65.72 7.59
C SER A 6 25.83 -64.84 8.55
N LEU A 7 25.72 -65.25 9.82
CA LEU A 7 25.03 -64.53 10.89
C LEU A 7 25.49 -63.06 10.99
N THR A 8 26.77 -62.80 10.71
CA THR A 8 27.36 -61.44 10.69
C THR A 8 26.82 -60.57 9.56
N THR A 9 26.59 -61.13 8.37
CA THR A 9 26.03 -60.41 7.22
C THR A 9 24.57 -60.04 7.46
N THR A 10 23.79 -60.94 8.08
CA THR A 10 22.40 -60.66 8.48
C THR A 10 22.31 -59.54 9.52
N MET A 11 23.24 -59.53 10.49
CA MET A 11 23.28 -58.49 11.52
C MET A 11 23.62 -57.11 10.94
N ILE A 12 24.59 -57.02 10.02
CA ILE A 12 24.96 -55.77 9.34
C ILE A 12 23.78 -55.23 8.52
N LEU A 13 23.08 -56.09 7.78
CA LEU A 13 21.89 -55.69 7.02
C LEU A 13 20.77 -55.18 7.93
N ALA A 14 20.56 -55.80 9.10
CA ALA A 14 19.58 -55.33 10.08
C ALA A 14 19.95 -53.95 10.66
N PHE A 15 21.23 -53.71 10.98
CA PHE A 15 21.69 -52.41 11.46
C PHE A 15 21.57 -51.31 10.38
N LEU A 16 21.89 -51.60 9.12
CA LEU A 16 21.69 -50.67 8.01
C LEU A 16 20.21 -50.34 7.78
N PHE A 17 19.32 -51.32 7.92
CA PHE A 17 17.88 -51.11 7.77
C PHE A 17 17.31 -50.23 8.90
N ILE A 18 17.71 -50.48 10.15
CA ILE A 18 17.29 -49.67 11.30
C ILE A 18 17.86 -48.24 11.20
N GLY A 19 19.13 -48.10 10.81
CA GLY A 19 19.76 -46.80 10.59
C GLY A 19 19.07 -45.99 9.50
N GLY A 20 18.70 -46.64 8.38
CA GLY A 20 17.94 -46.01 7.29
C GLY A 20 16.57 -45.49 7.73
N ILE A 21 15.83 -46.26 8.55
CA ILE A 21 14.53 -45.83 9.08
C ILE A 21 14.67 -44.62 10.01
N ALA A 22 15.70 -44.59 10.87
CA ALA A 22 15.93 -43.47 11.78
C ALA A 22 16.26 -42.18 11.00
N VAL A 23 17.16 -42.26 10.01
CA VAL A 23 17.51 -41.12 9.14
C VAL A 23 16.28 -40.62 8.38
N TYR A 24 15.49 -41.53 7.79
CA TYR A 24 14.25 -41.18 7.09
C TYR A 24 13.25 -40.44 7.97
N LYS A 25 13.04 -40.89 9.21
CA LYS A 25 12.13 -40.22 10.16
C LYS A 25 12.60 -38.81 10.53
N VAL A 26 13.90 -38.62 10.75
CA VAL A 26 14.47 -37.31 11.06
C VAL A 26 14.33 -36.35 9.87
N MET A 27 14.64 -36.82 8.66
CA MET A 27 14.52 -36.01 7.43
C MET A 27 13.06 -35.64 7.14
N ASN A 28 12.12 -36.57 7.26
CA ASN A 28 10.70 -36.28 7.07
C ASN A 28 10.19 -35.27 8.10
N ASN A 29 10.55 -35.42 9.38
CA ASN A 29 10.12 -34.49 10.42
C ASN A 29 10.70 -33.08 10.21
N ALA A 30 11.98 -32.98 9.81
CA ALA A 30 12.60 -31.71 9.43
C ALA A 30 11.88 -31.06 8.25
N SER A 31 11.57 -31.82 7.19
CA SER A 31 10.82 -31.30 6.04
C SER A 31 9.40 -30.85 6.38
N GLU A 32 8.70 -31.59 7.26
CA GLU A 32 7.36 -31.21 7.74
C GLU A 32 7.41 -29.97 8.64
N PHE A 33 8.45 -29.84 9.47
CA PHE A 33 8.67 -28.66 10.31
C PHE A 33 8.91 -27.41 9.44
N GLU A 34 9.84 -27.47 8.49
CA GLU A 34 10.11 -26.38 7.55
C GLU A 34 8.87 -25.99 6.75
N ARG A 35 8.10 -26.98 6.28
CA ARG A 35 6.84 -26.75 5.57
C ARG A 35 5.81 -26.04 6.46
N LYS A 36 5.60 -26.52 7.69
CA LYS A 36 4.66 -25.90 8.64
C LYS A 36 5.08 -24.48 9.00
N HIS A 37 6.36 -24.27 9.30
CA HIS A 37 6.90 -22.94 9.60
C HIS A 37 6.72 -21.98 8.42
N THR A 38 7.04 -22.43 7.19
CA THR A 38 6.84 -21.63 5.96
C THR A 38 5.37 -21.28 5.73
N VAL A 39 4.45 -22.24 5.92
CA VAL A 39 3.01 -22.02 5.80
C VAL A 39 2.51 -21.05 6.85
N GLU A 40 2.93 -21.17 8.10
CA GLU A 40 2.58 -20.25 9.19
C GLU A 40 3.11 -18.84 8.93
N THR A 41 4.39 -18.67 8.56
CA THR A 41 4.97 -17.37 8.21
C THR A 41 4.22 -16.73 7.04
N THR A 42 3.90 -17.50 6.00
CA THR A 42 3.13 -17.00 4.85
C THR A 42 1.71 -16.60 5.25
N ALA A 43 1.07 -17.35 6.14
CA ALA A 43 -0.27 -17.04 6.63
C ALA A 43 -0.28 -15.76 7.49
N VAL A 44 0.75 -15.55 8.33
CA VAL A 44 0.91 -14.32 9.11
C VAL A 44 1.14 -13.12 8.18
N ALA A 45 2.08 -13.22 7.24
CA ALA A 45 2.34 -12.15 6.27
C ALA A 45 1.09 -11.76 5.46
N LYS A 46 0.27 -12.75 5.05
CA LYS A 46 -1.01 -12.50 4.38
C LYS A 46 -2.03 -11.80 5.28
N LYS A 47 -2.09 -12.17 6.57
CA LYS A 47 -2.98 -11.51 7.53
C LYS A 47 -2.56 -10.06 7.78
N ASP A 48 -1.26 -9.82 7.92
CA ASP A 48 -0.73 -8.47 8.14
C ASP A 48 -0.95 -7.57 6.92
N ALA A 49 -0.68 -8.08 5.71
CA ALA A 49 -0.97 -7.36 4.48
C ALA A 49 -2.47 -7.06 4.30
N ALA A 50 -3.36 -8.00 4.68
CA ALA A 50 -4.79 -7.79 4.64
C ALA A 50 -5.25 -6.73 5.66
N LYS A 51 -4.64 -6.72 6.85
CA LYS A 51 -4.89 -5.71 7.89
C LYS A 51 -4.43 -4.34 7.43
N GLU A 52 -3.20 -4.21 6.94
CA GLU A 52 -2.67 -2.95 6.41
C GLU A 52 -3.55 -2.44 5.27
N LYS A 53 -3.92 -3.30 4.31
CA LYS A 53 -4.83 -2.92 3.23
C LYS A 53 -6.14 -2.34 3.76
N LYS A 54 -6.73 -2.95 4.79
CA LYS A 54 -7.98 -2.48 5.40
C LYS A 54 -7.79 -1.12 6.08
N GLU A 55 -6.69 -0.92 6.80
CA GLU A 55 -6.35 0.34 7.46
C GLU A 55 -6.12 1.46 6.44
N GLN A 56 -5.38 1.18 5.36
CA GLN A 56 -5.04 2.18 4.35
C GLN A 56 -6.25 2.59 3.50
N THR A 57 -7.20 1.68 3.26
CA THR A 57 -8.34 1.90 2.36
C THR A 57 -9.65 2.23 3.07
N GLY A 58 -9.68 2.23 4.40
CA GLY A 58 -10.90 2.47 5.18
C GLY A 58 -11.49 3.87 4.99
N TYR A 59 -12.74 4.04 5.45
CA TYR A 59 -13.36 5.36 5.54
C TYR A 59 -12.65 6.22 6.59
N ILE A 60 -12.13 7.38 6.20
CA ILE A 60 -11.34 8.26 7.07
C ILE A 60 -12.08 9.50 7.57
N GLY A 61 -13.34 9.69 7.16
CA GLY A 61 -14.14 10.86 7.53
C GLY A 61 -13.64 12.17 6.91
N GLY A 62 -14.41 13.25 7.11
CA GLY A 62 -14.03 14.59 6.62
C GLY A 62 -13.96 14.70 5.10
N VAL A 63 -14.78 13.91 4.39
CA VAL A 63 -14.87 13.94 2.93
C VAL A 63 -15.43 15.28 2.47
N GLN A 64 -14.74 15.92 1.54
CA GLN A 64 -15.11 17.22 0.96
C GLN A 64 -15.18 17.08 -0.57
N TYR A 65 -16.38 17.20 -1.13
CA TYR A 65 -16.60 17.22 -2.59
C TYR A 65 -16.50 18.62 -3.17
N ASP A 66 -17.06 19.60 -2.46
CA ASP A 66 -16.82 21.02 -2.71
C ASP A 66 -15.60 21.45 -1.89
N ILE A 67 -14.53 21.83 -2.59
CA ILE A 67 -13.27 22.27 -1.98
C ILE A 67 -13.40 23.63 -1.29
N LYS A 68 -14.49 24.38 -1.54
CA LYS A 68 -14.76 25.71 -0.96
C LYS A 68 -13.60 26.69 -1.13
N LEU A 69 -12.85 26.54 -2.21
CA LEU A 69 -11.76 27.44 -2.58
C LEU A 69 -12.23 28.42 -3.65
N ASP A 70 -11.76 29.65 -3.52
CA ASP A 70 -11.95 30.73 -4.48
C ASP A 70 -10.66 31.55 -4.63
N LYS A 71 -10.71 32.65 -5.39
CA LYS A 71 -9.55 33.51 -5.66
C LYS A 71 -9.00 34.23 -4.41
N SER A 72 -9.79 34.31 -3.34
CA SER A 72 -9.40 34.93 -2.07
C SER A 72 -8.86 33.93 -1.05
N SER A 73 -8.90 32.63 -1.37
CA SER A 73 -8.40 31.57 -0.50
C SER A 73 -6.89 31.69 -0.29
N SER A 74 -6.45 31.37 0.92
CA SER A 74 -5.03 31.44 1.28
C SER A 74 -4.23 30.26 0.72
N GLN A 75 -2.91 30.40 0.69
CA GLN A 75 -2.00 29.32 0.29
C GLN A 75 -2.18 28.09 1.18
N GLU A 76 -2.37 28.28 2.49
CA GLU A 76 -2.53 27.20 3.47
C GLU A 76 -3.80 26.40 3.22
N ALA A 77 -4.90 27.06 2.87
CA ALA A 77 -6.15 26.40 2.52
C ALA A 77 -6.01 25.56 1.24
N VAL A 78 -5.26 26.08 0.26
CA VAL A 78 -4.97 25.35 -0.99
C VAL A 78 -4.07 24.15 -0.72
N ILE A 79 -3.03 24.30 0.10
CA ILE A 79 -2.15 23.21 0.53
C ILE A 79 -2.94 22.13 1.28
N GLU A 80 -3.89 22.52 2.14
CA GLU A 80 -4.75 21.57 2.85
C GLU A 80 -5.61 20.74 1.89
N VAL A 81 -6.20 21.37 0.87
CA VAL A 81 -6.96 20.65 -0.16
C VAL A 81 -6.03 19.72 -0.96
N MET A 82 -4.88 20.21 -1.42
CA MET A 82 -3.90 19.40 -2.16
C MET A 82 -3.41 18.21 -1.33
N HIS A 83 -3.15 18.41 -0.04
CA HIS A 83 -2.78 17.33 0.88
C HIS A 83 -3.87 16.27 0.99
N LYS A 84 -5.12 16.67 1.27
CA LYS A 84 -6.27 15.74 1.35
C LYS A 84 -6.54 14.99 0.06
N MET A 85 -6.23 15.58 -1.10
CA MET A 85 -6.33 14.89 -2.39
C MET A 85 -5.38 13.69 -2.46
N THR A 86 -4.17 13.80 -1.92
CA THR A 86 -3.17 12.72 -1.98
C THR A 86 -3.53 11.49 -1.14
N HIS A 87 -4.41 11.63 -0.13
CA HIS A 87 -4.77 10.54 0.79
C HIS A 87 -5.36 9.29 0.10
N GLN A 88 -5.95 9.44 -1.09
CA GLN A 88 -6.46 8.31 -1.87
C GLN A 88 -5.37 7.48 -2.57
N LYS A 89 -4.14 8.03 -2.65
CA LYS A 89 -3.00 7.43 -3.37
C LYS A 89 -1.86 7.00 -2.46
N VAL A 90 -1.80 7.48 -1.22
CA VAL A 90 -0.65 7.21 -0.32
C VAL A 90 -0.97 6.24 0.81
N LYS A 91 0.08 5.53 1.24
CA LYS A 91 0.12 4.76 2.48
C LYS A 91 0.71 5.63 3.58
N ALA A 92 -0.05 5.86 4.63
CA ALA A 92 0.35 6.66 5.78
C ALA A 92 -0.28 6.09 7.06
N LYS A 93 0.39 6.27 8.20
CA LYS A 93 -0.12 5.76 9.48
C LYS A 93 -1.47 6.38 9.86
N GLU A 94 -1.63 7.67 9.59
CA GLU A 94 -2.85 8.43 9.86
C GLU A 94 -3.14 9.36 8.68
N LYS A 95 -4.42 9.49 8.34
CA LYS A 95 -4.95 10.33 7.26
C LYS A 95 -6.25 10.95 7.73
N TRP A 96 -6.43 12.25 7.55
CA TRP A 96 -7.65 12.96 7.97
C TRP A 96 -8.22 13.81 6.86
N GLY A 97 -9.51 13.61 6.59
CA GLY A 97 -10.17 14.27 5.47
C GLY A 97 -9.75 13.67 4.13
N ALA A 98 -10.65 13.77 3.17
CA ALA A 98 -10.37 13.30 1.82
C ALA A 98 -11.05 14.23 0.82
N VAL A 99 -10.33 14.61 -0.22
CA VAL A 99 -10.87 15.34 -1.37
C VAL A 99 -10.65 14.45 -2.58
N PRO A 100 -11.67 14.22 -3.43
CA PRO A 100 -11.46 13.46 -4.66
C PRO A 100 -10.37 14.05 -5.55
N MET A 101 -9.28 13.30 -5.79
CA MET A 101 -8.24 13.65 -6.75
C MET A 101 -8.67 13.24 -8.17
N ILE A 102 -9.66 13.97 -8.71
CA ILE A 102 -10.19 13.78 -10.06
C ILE A 102 -9.81 14.96 -10.97
N PRO A 103 -9.87 14.82 -12.31
CA PRO A 103 -9.47 15.87 -13.24
C PRO A 103 -10.12 17.23 -12.94
N ASP A 104 -11.40 17.25 -12.59
CA ASP A 104 -12.12 18.49 -12.29
C ASP A 104 -11.55 19.19 -11.04
N THR A 105 -11.33 18.46 -9.95
CA THR A 105 -10.72 19.02 -8.72
C THR A 105 -9.30 19.53 -9.00
N ILE A 106 -8.48 18.73 -9.69
CA ILE A 106 -7.10 19.12 -10.05
C ILE A 106 -7.10 20.42 -10.86
N ASN A 107 -8.00 20.53 -11.84
CA ASN A 107 -8.12 21.73 -12.67
C ASN A 107 -8.60 22.95 -11.89
N GLN A 108 -9.55 22.79 -10.96
CA GLN A 108 -10.00 23.87 -10.07
C GLN A 108 -8.85 24.41 -9.23
N VAL A 109 -8.13 23.52 -8.52
CA VAL A 109 -6.99 23.90 -7.69
C VAL A 109 -5.87 24.53 -8.52
N TYR A 110 -5.53 23.95 -9.68
CA TYR A 110 -4.57 24.52 -10.62
C TYR A 110 -4.92 25.95 -11.02
N ASN A 111 -6.19 26.22 -11.34
CA ASN A 111 -6.61 27.56 -11.74
C ASN A 111 -6.52 28.57 -10.57
N ILE A 112 -6.74 28.13 -9.34
CA ILE A 112 -6.59 29.00 -8.16
C ILE A 112 -5.11 29.35 -7.96
N VAL A 113 -4.22 28.34 -7.93
CA VAL A 113 -2.77 28.55 -7.77
C VAL A 113 -2.20 29.38 -8.92
N LYS A 114 -2.63 29.13 -10.16
CA LYS A 114 -2.14 29.87 -11.34
C LYS A 114 -2.44 31.36 -11.24
N ASN A 115 -3.57 31.74 -10.65
CA ASN A 115 -4.03 33.12 -10.55
C ASN A 115 -3.77 33.78 -9.19
N SER A 116 -3.02 33.14 -8.30
CA SER A 116 -2.65 33.71 -7.00
C SER A 116 -1.26 34.33 -7.00
N ASP A 117 -0.92 35.03 -5.91
CA ASP A 117 0.42 35.56 -5.61
C ASP A 117 1.06 34.78 -4.44
N PHE A 118 0.78 33.48 -4.36
CA PHE A 118 1.32 32.59 -3.32
C PHE A 118 2.85 32.52 -3.36
N GLU A 119 3.47 32.49 -2.18
CA GLU A 119 4.91 32.32 -2.03
C GLU A 119 5.41 31.02 -2.67
N LEU A 120 4.66 29.93 -2.48
CA LEU A 120 4.96 28.59 -2.99
C LEU A 120 4.33 28.32 -4.36
N LYS A 121 3.86 29.35 -5.07
CA LYS A 121 3.13 29.19 -6.35
C LYS A 121 3.86 28.28 -7.35
N SER A 122 5.17 28.47 -7.52
CA SER A 122 5.97 27.69 -8.46
C SER A 122 5.97 26.20 -8.12
N ASP A 123 6.19 25.87 -6.85
CA ASP A 123 6.21 24.47 -6.37
C ASP A 123 4.84 23.81 -6.52
N LEU A 124 3.79 24.52 -6.10
CA LEU A 124 2.42 24.03 -6.20
C LEU A 124 2.00 23.78 -7.66
N LEU A 125 2.36 24.68 -8.58
CA LEU A 125 2.10 24.49 -10.01
C LEU A 125 2.87 23.31 -10.59
N ALA A 126 4.15 23.14 -10.24
CA ALA A 126 4.94 22.00 -10.71
C ALA A 126 4.31 20.66 -10.30
N ILE A 127 3.81 20.56 -9.06
CA ILE A 127 3.09 19.38 -8.58
C ILE A 127 1.77 19.19 -9.36
N LEU A 128 0.96 20.24 -9.49
CA LEU A 128 -0.34 20.16 -10.19
C LEU A 128 -0.19 19.84 -11.67
N GLU A 129 0.88 20.28 -12.33
CA GLU A 129 1.16 19.96 -13.73
C GLU A 129 1.43 18.47 -13.93
N LYS A 130 2.16 17.83 -13.00
CA LYS A 130 2.30 16.36 -12.98
C LYS A 130 0.94 15.68 -12.83
N TRP A 131 0.13 16.13 -11.87
CA TRP A 131 -1.18 15.51 -11.59
C TRP A 131 -2.16 15.67 -12.76
N LYS A 132 -2.16 16.81 -13.46
CA LYS A 132 -3.02 17.07 -14.63
C LYS A 132 -2.82 16.08 -15.77
N VAL A 133 -1.58 15.60 -15.96
CA VAL A 133 -1.26 14.60 -16.99
C VAL A 133 -1.34 13.16 -16.46
N GLY A 134 -1.86 12.97 -15.25
CA GLY A 134 -1.98 11.66 -14.61
C GLY A 134 -0.64 11.09 -14.13
N ASN A 135 0.41 11.91 -14.01
CA ASN A 135 1.66 11.48 -13.42
C ASN A 135 1.59 11.58 -11.90
N PHE A 136 1.54 10.41 -11.24
CA PHE A 136 1.50 10.25 -9.79
C PHE A 136 2.68 9.44 -9.26
N GLU A 137 3.78 9.34 -10.02
CA GLU A 137 4.95 8.54 -9.64
C GLU A 137 5.57 9.01 -8.30
N GLU A 138 5.50 10.32 -8.03
CA GLU A 138 6.06 10.97 -6.84
C GLU A 138 4.98 11.38 -5.81
N ILE A 139 3.82 10.72 -5.82
CA ILE A 139 2.66 11.17 -5.03
C ILE A 139 2.89 11.09 -3.50
N ALA A 140 3.76 10.20 -3.05
CA ALA A 140 4.13 10.10 -1.63
C ALA A 140 5.05 11.27 -1.21
N GLU A 141 5.95 11.68 -2.11
CA GLU A 141 6.81 12.85 -1.97
C GLU A 141 5.96 14.14 -1.99
N ASP A 142 5.03 14.25 -2.94
CA ASP A 142 4.11 15.38 -3.03
C ASP A 142 3.26 15.50 -1.75
N HIS A 143 2.70 14.38 -1.25
CA HIS A 143 2.02 14.35 0.06
C HIS A 143 2.93 14.86 1.17
N ASN A 144 4.17 14.36 1.23
CA ASN A 144 5.12 14.69 2.29
C ASN A 144 5.60 16.14 2.23
N TYR A 145 5.61 16.74 1.05
CA TYR A 145 5.83 18.18 0.88
C TYR A 145 4.73 18.97 1.59
N PHE A 146 3.45 18.71 1.31
CA PHE A 146 2.34 19.42 1.99
C PHE A 146 2.31 19.16 3.49
N TRP A 147 2.53 17.91 3.90
CA TRP A 147 2.65 17.52 5.31
C TRP A 147 3.73 18.33 6.03
N GLN A 148 4.88 18.57 5.37
CA GLN A 148 5.95 19.39 5.92
C GLN A 148 5.54 20.88 5.98
N GLN A 149 4.90 21.43 4.95
CA GLN A 149 4.39 22.81 4.96
C GLN A 149 3.38 23.05 6.09
N GLN A 150 2.62 22.03 6.47
CA GLN A 150 1.66 22.08 7.58
C GLN A 150 2.28 21.81 8.96
N GLY A 151 3.60 21.62 9.05
CA GLY A 151 4.27 21.32 10.33
C GLY A 151 3.91 19.95 10.91
N GLY A 152 3.60 18.98 10.04
CA GLY A 152 3.16 17.66 10.42
C GLY A 152 4.15 16.93 11.35
N THR A 153 3.60 16.12 12.26
CA THR A 153 4.36 15.28 13.20
C THR A 153 3.96 13.80 13.11
N VAL A 154 2.73 13.53 12.67
CA VAL A 154 2.16 12.20 12.43
C VAL A 154 1.54 12.18 11.02
N GLY A 155 1.46 11.01 10.40
CA GLY A 155 0.81 10.86 9.10
C GLY A 155 1.73 11.04 7.89
N LYS A 156 3.06 11.09 8.07
CA LYS A 156 4.01 11.05 6.94
C LYS A 156 3.78 9.79 6.09
N ALA A 157 3.72 9.95 4.77
CA ALA A 157 3.58 8.85 3.84
C ALA A 157 4.88 8.03 3.78
N TYR A 158 4.72 6.70 3.78
CA TYR A 158 5.82 5.73 3.69
C TYR A 158 5.77 4.89 2.39
N GLY A 159 4.77 5.14 1.54
CA GLY A 159 4.66 4.48 0.24
C GLY A 159 3.39 4.87 -0.50
N THR A 160 3.21 4.27 -1.66
CA THR A 160 2.09 4.52 -2.57
C THR A 160 1.14 3.32 -2.56
N MET A 161 -0.16 3.58 -2.68
CA MET A 161 -1.18 2.57 -2.88
C MET A 161 -1.06 1.92 -4.25
N THR A 162 -1.34 0.64 -4.32
CA THR A 162 -1.65 -0.03 -5.58
C THR A 162 -2.96 0.50 -6.17
N LYS A 163 -3.16 0.34 -7.48
CA LYS A 163 -4.42 0.71 -8.15
C LYS A 163 -5.66 0.06 -7.50
N ALA A 164 -5.52 -1.17 -7.03
CA ALA A 164 -6.62 -1.88 -6.37
C ALA A 164 -6.93 -1.32 -4.97
N GLU A 165 -5.89 -0.88 -4.23
CA GLU A 165 -6.06 -0.19 -2.95
C GLU A 165 -6.69 1.19 -3.15
N GLU A 166 -6.20 1.99 -4.10
CA GLU A 166 -6.78 3.28 -4.45
C GLU A 166 -8.26 3.14 -4.81
N LYS A 167 -8.61 2.21 -5.71
CA LYS A 167 -10.01 1.97 -6.07
C LYS A 167 -10.88 1.62 -4.87
N THR A 168 -10.34 0.83 -3.93
CA THR A 168 -11.04 0.48 -2.68
C THR A 168 -11.20 1.70 -1.78
N PHE A 169 -10.16 2.55 -1.66
CA PHE A 169 -10.23 3.79 -0.91
C PHE A 169 -11.29 4.73 -1.48
N ILE A 170 -11.31 4.90 -2.81
CA ILE A 170 -12.29 5.75 -3.51
C ILE A 170 -13.71 5.24 -3.25
N ALA A 171 -13.95 3.94 -3.37
CA ALA A 171 -15.27 3.37 -3.08
C ALA A 171 -15.70 3.64 -1.63
N ASN A 172 -14.79 3.41 -0.67
CA ASN A 172 -15.07 3.58 0.76
C ASN A 172 -15.27 5.03 1.20
N ASN A 173 -14.66 6.01 0.52
CA ASN A 173 -14.68 7.42 0.92
C ASN A 173 -15.55 8.31 0.03
N PHE A 174 -15.65 7.97 -1.27
CA PHE A 174 -16.32 8.79 -2.27
C PHE A 174 -17.49 8.08 -2.99
N GLY A 175 -17.66 6.78 -2.76
CA GLY A 175 -18.70 5.96 -3.37
C GLY A 175 -18.28 5.23 -4.65
N ASP A 176 -19.08 4.21 -5.00
CA ASP A 176 -18.77 3.27 -6.10
C ASP A 176 -18.81 3.90 -7.49
N GLU A 177 -19.57 4.97 -7.69
CA GLU A 177 -19.68 5.64 -8.98
C GLU A 177 -18.35 6.28 -9.38
N LEU A 178 -17.70 6.97 -8.45
CA LEU A 178 -16.39 7.58 -8.67
C LEU A 178 -15.30 6.50 -8.86
N ALA A 179 -15.38 5.40 -8.10
CA ALA A 179 -14.46 4.27 -8.22
C ALA A 179 -14.51 3.56 -9.59
N LYS A 180 -15.63 3.68 -10.32
CA LYS A 180 -15.79 3.13 -11.67
C LYS A 180 -15.22 4.05 -12.75
N GLN A 181 -15.26 5.37 -12.54
CA GLN A 181 -14.73 6.36 -13.48
C GLN A 181 -13.19 6.36 -13.52
N ASP A 182 -12.53 6.05 -12.40
CA ASP A 182 -11.07 5.99 -12.29
C ASP A 182 -10.47 4.64 -12.77
N SER A 183 -11.30 3.77 -13.35
CA SER A 183 -10.83 2.56 -14.04
C SER A 183 -10.62 2.90 -15.52
N PRO A 184 -9.45 2.63 -16.13
CA PRO A 184 -9.34 2.72 -17.58
C PRO A 184 -10.44 1.83 -18.18
N GLN A 185 -11.33 2.43 -18.97
CA GLN A 185 -12.31 1.68 -19.74
C GLN A 185 -11.54 0.71 -20.67
N PRO A 186 -12.02 -0.52 -20.86
CA PRO A 186 -11.38 -1.51 -21.73
C PRO A 186 -11.24 -1.02 -23.17
#